data_AF-A0A9N7V696-F1
#
_entry.id   AF-A0A9N7V696-F1
#
_cell.length_a   1.000
_cell.length_b   1.000
_cell.length_c   1.000
_cell.angle_alpha   90.00
_cell.angle_beta   90.00
_cell.angle_gamma   90.00
#
_symmetry.space_group_name_H-M   'P 1'
#
loop_
_entity.id
_entity.type
_entity.pdbx_description
1 polymer ?
#
loop_
_entity_poly.entity_id
_entity_poly.type
_entity_poly.pdbx_seq_one_letter_code
_entity_poly.pdbx_strand_id
1 'polypeptide(L)'
;MCNYCMECTKHSLLTTMADKEFQFGDSGASTSYPVQCSSLEMDGYVMIKDRPCKIVEMNTSESGKHGHAKVHLVGLDIFTGETHEDIFPSTHNLDVPSVSMKDLLVSGVKDGYLTFVDDNFDTREGPKVPEGELGEKITERGKFETPFVVGF
;
A
#
# COMPACT_ATOMS: atom_id res chain seq x y z
N MET A 1 -30.54 45.36 -54.80
CA MET A 1 -29.52 46.43 -54.66
C MET A 1 -28.22 45.78 -54.26
N CYS A 2 -27.13 46.13 -54.96
CA CYS A 2 -25.67 45.80 -54.85
C CYS A 2 -25.20 44.64 -53.95
N ASN A 3 -24.43 43.63 -54.43
CA ASN A 3 -23.10 43.58 -55.09
C ASN A 3 -21.87 43.89 -54.21
N TYR A 4 -20.90 42.96 -54.31
CA TYR A 4 -19.45 43.03 -53.99
C TYR A 4 -19.03 42.92 -52.50
N CYS A 5 -18.12 42.04 -52.07
CA CYS A 5 -16.79 41.77 -52.65
C CYS A 5 -16.22 40.35 -52.36
N MET A 6 -15.54 39.79 -53.37
CA MET A 6 -14.68 38.57 -53.41
C MET A 6 -13.51 38.62 -52.41
N GLU A 7 -13.25 37.53 -51.65
CA GLU A 7 -12.23 36.45 -51.81
C GLU A 7 -10.74 36.82 -51.71
N CYS A 8 -10.02 36.21 -50.74
CA CYS A 8 -8.68 35.59 -50.92
C CYS A 8 -8.27 34.83 -49.61
N THR A 9 -8.46 33.51 -49.53
CA THR A 9 -7.47 32.43 -49.75
C THR A 9 -6.70 31.96 -48.50
N LYS A 10 -7.11 30.78 -47.99
CA LYS A 10 -6.35 29.64 -47.41
C LYS A 10 -5.15 29.90 -46.46
N HIS A 11 -5.21 29.37 -45.23
CA HIS A 11 -4.31 28.28 -44.81
C HIS A 11 -4.70 27.59 -43.49
N SER A 12 -4.43 26.27 -43.43
CA SER A 12 -4.16 25.41 -42.26
C SER A 12 -5.31 25.14 -41.27
N LEU A 13 -6.04 24.02 -41.36
CA LEU A 13 -5.71 22.68 -40.83
C LEU A 13 -5.71 22.57 -39.28
N LEU A 14 -6.66 21.75 -38.80
CA LEU A 14 -6.64 20.84 -37.65
C LEU A 14 -6.61 21.41 -36.22
N THR A 15 -7.72 21.22 -35.49
CA THR A 15 -7.75 20.90 -34.04
C THR A 15 -9.07 20.16 -33.80
N THR A 16 -9.09 18.84 -33.94
CA THR A 16 -8.89 17.79 -32.91
C THR A 16 -10.07 17.70 -31.93
N MET A 17 -10.61 16.49 -31.87
CA MET A 17 -11.77 16.08 -31.10
C MET A 17 -11.56 16.37 -29.61
N ALA A 18 -12.62 16.83 -28.94
CA ALA A 18 -12.61 17.05 -27.50
C ALA A 18 -12.49 15.70 -26.77
N ASP A 19 -11.30 15.42 -26.26
CA ASP A 19 -11.03 14.36 -25.29
C ASP A 19 -11.87 14.62 -24.03
N LYS A 20 -12.84 13.72 -23.80
CA LYS A 20 -13.45 13.58 -22.47
C LYS A 20 -12.44 12.84 -21.61
N GLU A 21 -11.64 13.61 -20.87
CA GLU A 21 -10.80 13.10 -19.79
C GLU A 21 -11.72 12.46 -18.74
N PHE A 22 -11.84 11.14 -18.79
CA PHE A 22 -12.52 10.35 -17.77
C PHE A 22 -11.57 10.28 -16.57
N GLN A 23 -11.80 11.14 -15.58
CA GLN A 23 -11.12 11.02 -14.30
C GLN A 23 -11.57 9.72 -13.64
N PHE A 24 -10.65 8.76 -13.59
CA PHE A 24 -10.82 7.54 -12.81
C PHE A 24 -10.95 7.97 -11.35
N GLY A 25 -12.18 7.95 -10.82
CA GLY A 25 -12.44 8.23 -9.43
C GLY A 25 -11.79 7.14 -8.58
N ASP A 26 -10.77 7.52 -7.81
CA ASP A 26 -10.18 6.65 -6.80
C ASP A 26 -11.29 6.27 -5.82
N SER A 27 -11.77 5.04 -5.94
CA SER A 27 -12.87 4.54 -5.12
C SER A 27 -12.32 4.38 -3.72
N GLY A 28 -12.71 5.28 -2.80
CA GLY A 28 -12.18 5.40 -1.44
C GLY A 28 -12.25 4.12 -0.62
N ALA A 29 -11.32 3.20 -0.86
CA ALA A 29 -11.02 2.09 0.03
C ALA A 29 -10.32 2.67 1.25
N SER A 30 -10.94 2.55 2.42
CA SER A 30 -10.30 2.92 3.68
C SER A 30 -9.10 2.00 3.92
N THR A 31 -7.90 2.57 3.99
CA THR A 31 -6.64 1.85 4.24
C THR A 31 -6.54 1.28 5.65
N SER A 32 -7.37 1.78 6.56
CA SER A 32 -7.50 1.31 7.94
C SER A 32 -8.96 1.27 8.38
N TYR A 33 -9.22 0.55 9.46
CA TYR A 33 -10.50 0.56 10.16
C TYR A 33 -10.29 0.79 11.66
N PRO A 34 -11.17 1.54 12.33
CA PRO A 34 -11.03 1.81 13.76
C PRO A 34 -11.41 0.58 14.60
N VAL A 35 -10.58 0.23 15.57
CA VAL A 35 -10.81 -0.83 16.56
C VAL A 35 -10.54 -0.28 17.96
N GLN A 36 -11.37 -0.65 18.93
CA GLN A 36 -11.16 -0.25 20.31
C GLN A 36 -9.88 -0.91 20.87
N CYS A 37 -9.06 -0.14 21.57
CA CYS A 37 -7.77 -0.61 22.11
C CYS A 37 -7.89 -1.85 23.02
N SER A 38 -8.98 -2.00 23.76
CA SER A 38 -9.24 -3.19 24.58
C SER A 38 -9.55 -4.46 23.79
N SER A 39 -9.90 -4.32 22.51
CA SER A 39 -10.21 -5.44 21.60
C SER A 39 -9.02 -5.85 20.73
N LEU A 40 -7.87 -5.19 20.89
CA LEU A 40 -6.63 -5.60 20.25
C LEU A 40 -6.09 -6.87 20.91
N GLU A 41 -5.49 -7.73 20.10
CA GLU A 41 -4.91 -9.01 20.52
C GLU A 41 -3.43 -9.07 20.14
N MET A 42 -2.67 -9.91 20.84
CA MET A 42 -1.28 -10.19 20.52
C MET A 42 -1.18 -10.76 19.09
N ASP A 43 -0.08 -10.47 18.39
CA ASP A 43 0.12 -10.76 16.97
C ASP A 43 -0.83 -10.04 16.00
N GLY A 44 -1.77 -9.22 16.49
CA GLY A 44 -2.61 -8.35 15.67
C GLY A 44 -1.84 -7.17 15.06
N TYR A 45 -2.52 -6.40 14.21
CA TYR A 45 -1.96 -5.19 13.60
C TYR A 45 -2.57 -3.93 14.19
N VAL A 46 -1.79 -2.86 14.26
CA VAL A 46 -2.25 -1.54 14.70
C VAL A 46 -1.34 -0.47 14.11
N MET A 47 -1.90 0.71 13.85
CA MET A 47 -1.14 1.89 13.47
C MET A 47 -0.54 2.54 14.71
N ILE A 48 0.79 2.58 14.83
CA ILE A 48 1.51 3.30 15.88
C ILE A 48 2.28 4.44 15.21
N LYS A 49 2.00 5.69 15.58
CA LYS A 49 2.65 6.88 14.97
C LYS A 49 2.58 6.88 13.43
N ASP A 50 1.42 6.57 12.89
CA ASP A 50 1.16 6.44 11.44
C ASP A 50 1.97 5.36 10.73
N ARG A 51 2.51 4.38 11.47
CA ARG A 51 3.23 3.22 10.92
C ARG A 51 2.46 1.93 11.20
N PRO A 52 2.29 1.05 10.21
CA PRO A 52 1.65 -0.25 10.42
C PRO A 52 2.61 -1.17 11.17
N CYS A 53 2.22 -1.52 12.40
CA CYS A 53 3.00 -2.37 13.28
C CYS A 53 2.24 -3.64 13.63
N LYS A 54 2.97 -4.74 13.79
CA LYS A 54 2.50 -5.98 14.40
C LYS A 54 2.70 -5.91 15.90
N ILE A 55 1.67 -6.18 16.69
CA ILE A 55 1.71 -6.12 18.16
C ILE A 55 2.55 -7.29 18.69
N VAL A 56 3.69 -6.98 19.30
CA VAL A 56 4.59 -7.96 19.92
C VAL A 56 4.41 -8.03 21.43
N GLU A 57 3.96 -6.95 22.06
CA GLU A 57 3.68 -6.90 23.49
C GLU A 57 2.47 -5.98 23.77
N MET A 58 1.62 -6.41 24.70
CA MET A 58 0.48 -5.64 25.18
C MET A 58 0.39 -5.76 26.70
N ASN A 59 0.50 -4.64 27.40
CA ASN A 59 0.39 -4.60 28.85
C ASN A 59 -0.72 -3.63 29.28
N THR A 60 -1.74 -4.15 29.95
CA THR A 60 -2.84 -3.32 30.45
C THR A 60 -2.57 -2.96 31.91
N SER A 61 -2.33 -1.68 32.17
CA SER A 61 -2.19 -1.20 33.54
C SER A 61 -3.56 -1.12 34.21
N GLU A 62 -3.69 -1.68 35.41
CA GLU A 62 -4.88 -1.51 36.24
C GLU A 62 -5.12 -0.04 36.54
N SER A 63 -6.37 0.37 36.42
CA SER A 63 -6.77 1.72 36.75
C SER A 63 -7.12 1.83 38.23
N GLY A 64 -6.81 2.98 38.84
CA GLY A 64 -7.28 3.29 40.19
C GLY A 64 -8.81 3.48 40.23
N LYS A 65 -9.34 3.78 41.42
CA LYS A 65 -10.79 3.84 41.73
C LYS A 65 -11.71 4.60 40.75
N HIS A 66 -11.17 5.56 39.98
CA HIS A 66 -11.95 6.36 39.01
C HIS A 66 -11.26 6.49 37.64
N GLY A 67 -10.24 5.67 37.37
CA GLY A 67 -9.45 5.78 36.14
C GLY A 67 -9.95 4.88 35.02
N HIS A 68 -9.65 5.25 33.77
CA HIS A 68 -9.67 4.30 32.67
C HIS A 68 -8.36 3.51 32.69
N ALA A 69 -8.42 2.22 32.35
CA ALA A 69 -7.23 1.42 32.15
C ALA A 69 -6.40 2.01 30.99
N LYS A 70 -5.08 1.97 31.12
CA LYS A 70 -4.16 2.33 30.04
C LYS A 70 -3.54 1.06 29.51
N VAL A 71 -3.35 1.01 28.20
CA VAL A 71 -2.72 -0.10 27.50
C VAL A 71 -1.41 0.42 26.94
N HIS A 72 -0.31 -0.21 27.35
CA HIS A 72 0.99 -0.05 26.73
C HIS A 72 1.11 -1.06 25.59
N LEU A 73 1.28 -0.56 24.37
CA LEU A 73 1.46 -1.37 23.17
C LEU A 73 2.90 -1.23 22.69
N VAL A 74 3.53 -2.36 22.41
CA VAL A 74 4.80 -2.43 21.70
C VAL A 74 4.54 -3.19 20.41
N GLY A 75 4.89 -2.56 19.30
CA GLY A 75 4.72 -3.10 17.96
C GLY A 75 6.02 -3.10 17.17
N LEU A 76 6.15 -4.05 16.27
CA LEU A 76 7.23 -4.14 15.29
C LEU A 76 6.69 -3.63 13.94
N ASP A 77 7.31 -2.63 13.35
CA ASP A 77 6.97 -2.16 12.01
C ASP A 77 7.16 -3.29 10.98
N ILE A 78 6.12 -3.55 10.17
CA ILE A 78 6.09 -4.69 9.26
C ILE A 78 7.04 -4.54 8.05
N PHE A 79 7.48 -3.32 7.75
CA PHE A 79 8.35 -3.03 6.61
C PHE A 79 9.81 -2.84 7.03
N THR A 80 10.04 -2.17 8.15
CA THR A 80 11.39 -1.81 8.62
C THR A 80 11.91 -2.71 9.71
N GLY A 81 11.03 -3.43 10.43
CA GLY A 81 11.42 -4.21 11.60
C GLY A 81 11.86 -3.36 12.79
N GLU A 82 11.58 -2.05 12.78
CA GLU A 82 11.86 -1.18 13.91
C GLU A 82 10.75 -1.31 14.97
N THR A 83 11.15 -1.27 16.24
CA THR A 83 10.20 -1.34 17.36
C THR A 83 9.63 0.05 17.66
N HIS A 84 8.32 0.13 17.81
CA HIS A 84 7.59 1.32 18.20
C HIS A 84 6.68 1.02 19.39
N GLU A 85 6.69 1.89 20.39
CA GLU A 85 5.85 1.79 21.57
C GLU A 85 5.01 3.06 21.78
N ASP A 86 3.82 2.88 22.35
CA ASP A 86 2.92 3.95 22.75
C ASP A 86 1.94 3.49 23.85
N ILE A 87 1.32 4.45 24.54
CA ILE A 87 0.34 4.20 25.60
C ILE A 87 -0.99 4.83 25.23
N PHE A 88 -2.03 3.99 25.13
CA PHE A 88 -3.38 4.42 24.80
C PHE A 88 -4.37 4.16 25.94
N PRO A 89 -5.40 4.98 26.12
CA PRO A 89 -6.55 4.63 26.96
C PRO A 89 -7.27 3.40 26.39
N SER A 90 -7.72 2.47 27.24
CA SER A 90 -8.40 1.23 26.80
C SER A 90 -9.68 1.45 26.00
N THR A 91 -10.33 2.62 26.17
CA THR A 91 -11.55 3.01 25.46
C THR A 91 -11.29 3.76 24.16
N HIS A 92 -10.04 4.10 23.85
CA HIS A 92 -9.70 4.82 22.63
C HIS A 92 -9.77 3.87 21.43
N ASN A 93 -10.31 4.36 20.32
CA ASN A 93 -10.22 3.66 19.04
C ASN A 93 -8.86 3.93 18.41
N LEU A 94 -8.23 2.87 17.92
CA LEU A 94 -6.97 2.90 17.19
C LEU A 94 -7.22 2.41 15.77
N ASP A 95 -6.49 2.96 14.81
CA ASP A 95 -6.56 2.52 13.44
C ASP A 95 -5.84 1.19 13.27
N VAL A 96 -6.50 0.23 12.65
CA VAL A 96 -5.94 -1.07 12.28
C VAL A 96 -5.78 -1.11 10.76
N PRO A 97 -4.56 -1.34 10.24
CA PRO A 97 -4.35 -1.42 8.80
C PRO A 97 -4.98 -2.71 8.25
N SER A 98 -5.58 -2.63 7.06
CA SER A 98 -5.99 -3.83 6.34
C SER A 98 -4.76 -4.44 5.64
N VAL A 99 -4.25 -5.54 6.19
CA VAL A 99 -3.09 -6.24 5.65
C VAL A 99 -3.56 -7.49 4.90
N SER A 100 -3.25 -7.58 3.61
CA SER A 100 -3.53 -8.77 2.78
C SER A 100 -2.24 -9.28 2.17
N MET A 101 -1.92 -10.56 2.40
CA MET A 101 -0.81 -11.19 1.71
C MET A 101 -1.24 -11.72 0.35
N LYS A 102 -0.38 -11.54 -0.66
CA LYS A 102 -0.59 -12.06 -2.01
C LYS A 102 0.64 -12.80 -2.50
N ASP A 103 0.41 -14.02 -2.96
CA ASP A 103 1.42 -14.82 -3.63
C ASP A 103 1.53 -14.41 -5.10
N LEU A 104 2.72 -14.00 -5.52
CA LEU A 104 3.00 -13.59 -6.89
C LEU A 104 3.96 -14.56 -7.58
N LEU A 105 3.70 -14.86 -8.84
CA LEU A 105 4.59 -15.64 -9.71
C LEU A 105 5.67 -14.73 -10.29
N VAL A 106 6.84 -14.73 -9.66
CA VAL A 106 7.96 -13.89 -10.11
C VAL A 106 8.60 -14.52 -11.34
N SER A 107 8.67 -13.76 -12.43
CA SER A 107 9.31 -14.15 -13.69
C SER A 107 10.75 -13.67 -13.79
N GLY A 108 11.15 -12.66 -13.01
CA GLY A 108 12.51 -12.14 -13.04
C GLY A 108 12.69 -10.87 -12.21
N VAL A 109 13.89 -10.30 -12.32
CA VAL A 109 14.26 -9.01 -11.72
C VAL A 109 14.81 -8.11 -12.82
N LYS A 110 14.27 -6.89 -12.94
CA LYS A 110 14.71 -5.89 -13.91
C LYS A 110 14.92 -4.56 -13.20
N ASP A 111 16.09 -3.96 -13.37
CA ASP A 111 16.43 -2.63 -12.80
C ASP A 111 16.17 -2.51 -11.27
N GLY A 112 16.26 -3.62 -10.53
CA GLY A 112 15.99 -3.67 -9.08
C GLY A 112 14.51 -3.83 -8.71
N TYR A 113 13.62 -3.96 -9.67
CA TYR A 113 12.20 -4.25 -9.51
C TYR A 113 11.87 -5.69 -9.88
N LEU A 114 10.90 -6.27 -9.18
CA LEU A 114 10.39 -7.59 -9.50
C LEU A 114 9.48 -7.53 -10.72
N THR A 115 9.60 -8.49 -11.62
CA THR A 115 8.59 -8.72 -12.66
C THR A 115 7.81 -9.97 -12.29
N PHE A 116 6.49 -9.88 -12.31
CA PHE A 116 5.62 -10.99 -11.98
C PHE A 116 4.52 -11.17 -13.02
N VAL A 117 3.99 -12.38 -13.11
CA VAL A 117 2.87 -12.72 -13.97
C VAL A 117 1.60 -12.70 -13.13
N ASP A 118 0.58 -11.99 -13.59
CA ASP A 118 -0.72 -11.93 -12.93
C ASP A 118 -1.63 -13.10 -13.35
N ASP A 119 -2.82 -13.17 -12.77
CA ASP A 119 -3.81 -14.23 -13.08
C ASP A 119 -4.32 -14.18 -14.53
N ASN A 120 -4.13 -13.06 -15.23
CA ASN A 120 -4.49 -12.89 -16.65
C ASN A 120 -3.33 -13.29 -17.58
N PHE A 121 -2.23 -13.82 -17.04
CA PHE A 121 -1.01 -14.16 -17.75
C PHE A 121 -0.26 -12.94 -18.33
N ASP A 122 -0.55 -11.74 -17.84
CA ASP A 122 0.16 -10.52 -18.20
C ASP A 122 1.36 -10.30 -17.27
N THR A 123 2.48 -9.85 -17.84
CA THR A 123 3.66 -9.48 -17.04
C THR A 123 3.51 -8.05 -16.53
N ARG A 124 3.66 -7.86 -15.22
CA ARG A 124 3.67 -6.54 -14.58
C ARG A 124 4.94 -6.32 -13.77
N GLU A 125 5.32 -5.05 -13.64
CA GLU A 125 6.35 -4.61 -12.70
C GLU A 125 5.75 -4.51 -11.30
N GLY A 126 6.48 -5.04 -10.33
CA GLY A 126 6.09 -5.15 -8.94
C GLY A 126 6.95 -4.31 -8.01
N PRO A 127 6.93 -4.62 -6.71
CA PRO A 127 7.71 -3.87 -5.73
C PRO A 127 9.21 -4.02 -5.99
N LYS A 128 9.97 -3.06 -5.46
CA LYS A 128 11.43 -3.14 -5.44
C LYS A 128 11.86 -4.38 -4.67
N VAL A 129 12.95 -5.03 -5.12
CA VAL A 129 13.53 -6.15 -4.41
C VAL A 129 13.86 -5.72 -2.97
N PRO A 130 13.41 -6.46 -1.94
CA PRO A 130 13.69 -6.12 -0.55
C PRO A 130 15.19 -6.23 -0.26
N GLU A 131 15.68 -5.47 0.73
CA GLU A 131 17.08 -5.54 1.13
C GLU A 131 17.35 -6.77 2.03
N GLY A 132 18.61 -7.21 2.09
CA GLY A 132 19.04 -8.34 2.91
C GLY A 132 19.03 -9.70 2.19
N GLU A 133 19.19 -10.79 2.95
CA GLU A 133 19.33 -12.15 2.42
C GLU A 133 18.17 -12.59 1.52
N LEU A 134 16.95 -12.11 1.80
CA LEU A 134 15.77 -12.44 1.02
C LEU A 134 15.88 -11.88 -0.41
N GLY A 135 16.31 -10.62 -0.56
CA GLY A 135 16.53 -9.99 -1.85
C GLY A 135 17.62 -10.64 -2.67
N GLU A 136 18.71 -11.07 -2.02
CA GLU A 136 19.80 -11.80 -2.66
C GLU A 136 19.31 -13.14 -3.22
N LYS A 137 18.55 -13.91 -2.42
CA LYS A 137 17.95 -15.20 -2.85
C LYS A 137 16.99 -15.02 -4.02
N ILE A 138 16.17 -13.97 -4.00
CA ILE A 138 15.24 -13.64 -5.09
C ILE A 138 16.01 -13.27 -6.37
N THR A 139 17.07 -12.47 -6.24
CA THR A 139 17.90 -12.05 -7.37
C THR A 139 18.69 -13.22 -7.96
N GLU A 140 19.18 -14.12 -7.12
CA GLU A 140 19.87 -15.34 -7.56
C GLU A 140 18.91 -16.28 -8.29
N ARG A 141 17.71 -16.52 -7.75
CA ARG A 141 16.68 -17.34 -8.41
C ARG A 141 16.17 -16.71 -9.70
N GLY A 142 16.02 -15.39 -9.75
CA GLY A 142 15.58 -14.67 -10.94
C GLY A 142 16.55 -14.72 -12.12
N LYS A 143 17.80 -15.19 -11.92
CA LYS A 143 18.74 -15.49 -13.03
C LYS A 143 18.39 -16.78 -13.76
N PHE A 144 17.68 -17.69 -13.09
CA PHE A 144 17.17 -18.90 -13.70
C PHE A 144 15.78 -18.58 -14.23
N GLU A 145 15.52 -18.81 -15.52
CA GLU A 145 14.23 -18.55 -16.20
C GLU A 145 13.12 -19.53 -15.74
N THR A 146 13.06 -19.82 -14.45
CA THR A 146 12.05 -20.67 -13.81
C THR A 146 11.22 -19.79 -12.88
N PRO A 147 9.90 -19.63 -13.15
CA PRO A 147 9.06 -18.84 -12.28
C PRO A 147 8.97 -19.46 -10.89
N PHE A 148 8.99 -18.62 -9.85
CA PHE A 148 8.84 -19.04 -8.46
C PHE A 148 7.85 -18.15 -7.72
N VAL A 149 7.18 -18.72 -6.72
CA VAL A 149 6.21 -18.00 -5.90
C VAL A 149 6.93 -17.19 -4.82
N VAL A 150 6.58 -15.92 -4.69
CA VAL A 150 6.97 -15.05 -3.57
C VAL A 150 5.71 -14.47 -2.95
N GLY A 151 5.52 -14.69 -1.65
CA GLY A 151 4.46 -14.06 -0.87
C GLY A 151 4.90 -12.70 -0.37
N PHE A 152 4.10 -11.66 -0.65
CA PHE A 152 4.23 -10.31 -0.10
C PHE A 152 3.09 -10.01 0.85
#